data_AF-B6ALF6-F1
#
_entry.id   AF-B6ALF6-F1
#
_cell.length_a   1.000
_cell.length_b   1.000
_cell.length_c   1.000
_cell.angle_alpha   90.00
_cell.angle_beta   90.00
_cell.angle_gamma   90.00
#
_symmetry.space_group_name_H-M   'P 1'
#
loop_
_entity.id
_entity.type
_entity.pdbx_description
1 polymer ?
#
loop_
_entity_poly.entity_id
_entity_poly.type
_entity_poly.pdbx_seq_one_letter_code
_entity_poly.pdbx_strand_id
1 'polypeptide(L)'
;MAKNGTNLDLALPELKRQLVVFWVINTQRDSIELLKDFRASVTAGIVHVVRNLFFGSPSSFGLFEQSKIKKEIESAGGRTLNFPDLAKRVADDLYTKRLSITRAAAELPIGNRVELLRWRQLAHAMFREAGL
;
A
#
# COMPACT_ATOMS: atom_id res chain seq x y z
N MET A 1 3.72 18.84 -1.76
CA MET A 1 3.39 18.23 -0.45
C MET A 1 4.45 18.47 0.65
N ALA A 2 5.48 19.30 0.44
CA ALA A 2 6.67 19.38 1.31
C ALA A 2 6.52 20.18 2.64
N LYS A 3 5.37 20.78 2.96
CA LYS A 3 5.32 21.82 4.02
C LYS A 3 5.37 21.27 5.46
N ASN A 4 5.10 19.98 5.67
CA ASN A 4 4.95 19.39 7.02
C ASN A 4 5.84 18.16 7.29
N GLY A 5 6.66 17.70 6.34
CA GLY A 5 7.48 16.49 6.51
C GLY A 5 8.49 16.62 7.65
N THR A 6 9.12 17.79 7.75
CA THR A 6 10.02 18.17 8.85
C THR A 6 9.32 18.19 10.21
N ASN A 7 8.06 18.60 10.28
CA ASN A 7 7.30 18.61 11.53
C ASN A 7 7.00 17.20 12.03
N LEU A 8 6.77 16.25 11.11
CA LEU A 8 6.58 14.85 11.48
C LEU A 8 7.87 14.25 12.05
N ASP A 9 9.02 14.47 11.40
CA ASP A 9 10.31 13.98 11.89
C ASP A 9 10.65 14.55 13.28
N LEU A 10 10.28 15.81 13.57
CA LEU A 10 10.46 16.42 14.90
C LEU A 10 9.52 15.85 15.97
N ALA A 11 8.30 15.47 15.62
CA ALA A 11 7.31 14.96 16.57
C ALA A 11 7.49 13.47 16.91
N LEU A 12 8.08 12.68 16.01
CA LEU A 12 8.22 11.23 16.20
C LEU A 12 9.01 10.82 17.45
N PRO A 13 10.14 11.48 17.82
CA PRO A 13 10.84 11.22 19.07
C PRO A 13 9.94 11.41 20.30
N GLU A 14 9.07 12.42 20.30
CA GLU A 14 8.15 12.68 21.41
C GLU A 14 7.06 11.60 21.51
N LEU A 15 6.60 11.09 20.37
CA LEU A 15 5.60 10.03 20.31
C LEU A 15 6.12 8.67 20.81
N LYS A 16 7.44 8.50 20.94
CA LYS A 16 8.11 7.23 21.34
C LYS A 16 7.58 6.01 20.57
N ARG A 17 7.26 6.22 19.29
CA ARG A 17 6.69 5.21 18.40
C ARG A 17 7.46 5.17 17.10
N GLN A 18 7.56 3.97 16.55
CA GLN A 18 8.11 3.78 15.22
C GLN A 18 7.08 4.17 14.16
N LEU A 19 7.44 5.06 13.24
CA LEU A 19 6.66 5.29 12.04
C LEU A 19 6.87 4.14 11.06
N VAL A 20 5.79 3.49 10.66
CA VAL A 20 5.76 2.50 9.58
C VAL A 20 4.81 3.00 8.51
N VAL A 21 5.32 3.13 7.28
CA VAL A 21 4.57 3.67 6.14
C VAL A 21 4.32 2.55 5.13
N PHE A 22 3.06 2.40 4.72
CA PHE A 22 2.69 1.54 3.60
C PHE A 22 2.38 2.41 2.39
N TRP A 23 3.33 2.49 1.46
CA TRP A 23 3.21 3.31 0.25
C TRP A 23 2.65 2.48 -0.90
N VAL A 24 1.38 2.71 -1.24
CA VAL A 24 0.70 1.96 -2.30
C VAL A 24 1.06 2.53 -3.67
N ILE A 25 1.50 1.66 -4.59
CA ILE A 25 1.82 2.03 -5.97
C ILE A 25 0.92 1.34 -6.99
N ASN A 26 0.76 1.99 -8.13
CA ASN A 26 0.25 1.40 -9.36
C ASN A 26 1.41 1.22 -10.36
N THR A 27 1.12 0.93 -11.63
CA THR A 27 2.14 0.74 -12.67
C THR A 27 2.68 2.05 -13.26
N GLN A 28 2.19 3.21 -12.79
CA GLN A 28 2.53 4.52 -13.34
C GLN A 28 3.72 5.15 -12.61
N ARG A 29 4.53 5.90 -13.36
CA ARG A 29 5.71 6.61 -12.88
C ARG A 29 5.40 7.58 -11.73
N ASP A 30 4.26 8.24 -11.77
CA ASP A 30 3.88 9.27 -10.79
C ASP A 30 3.84 8.71 -9.37
N SER A 31 3.40 7.46 -9.18
CA SER A 31 3.39 6.81 -7.87
C SER A 31 4.79 6.61 -7.27
N ILE A 32 5.82 6.53 -8.13
CA ILE A 32 7.24 6.38 -7.77
C ILE A 32 7.87 7.76 -7.53
N GLU A 33 7.54 8.77 -8.33
CA GLU A 33 8.05 10.13 -8.11
C GLU A 33 7.52 10.70 -6.77
N LEU A 34 6.24 10.49 -6.47
CA LEU A 34 5.67 10.87 -5.17
C LEU A 34 6.33 10.15 -3.99
N LEU A 35 6.77 8.89 -4.17
CA LEU A 35 7.52 8.14 -3.16
C LEU A 35 8.91 8.76 -2.90
N LYS A 36 9.60 9.20 -3.96
CA LYS A 36 10.88 9.90 -3.83
C LYS A 36 10.70 11.23 -3.12
N ASP A 37 9.70 12.01 -3.51
CA ASP A 37 9.37 13.28 -2.87
C ASP A 37 9.05 13.10 -1.38
N PHE A 38 8.28 12.06 -1.05
CA PHE A 38 7.99 11.69 0.33
C PHE A 38 9.28 11.36 1.09
N ARG A 39 10.16 10.52 0.52
CA ARG A 39 11.39 10.10 1.19
C ARG A 39 12.41 11.22 1.36
N ALA A 40 12.42 12.19 0.45
CA ALA A 40 13.20 13.42 0.59
C ALA A 40 12.65 14.34 1.70
N SER A 41 11.34 14.27 1.98
CA SER A 41 10.66 15.13 2.96
C SER A 41 10.55 14.52 4.35
N VAL A 42 10.50 13.18 4.46
CA VAL A 42 10.31 12.41 5.69
C VAL A 42 11.39 11.35 5.76
N THR A 43 12.38 11.59 6.62
CA THR A 43 13.57 10.74 6.75
C THR A 43 13.39 9.66 7.80
N ALA A 44 12.53 9.88 8.79
CA ALA A 44 12.25 8.91 9.83
C ALA A 44 11.31 7.79 9.36
N GLY A 45 11.36 6.66 10.07
CA GLY A 45 10.46 5.52 9.86
C GLY A 45 10.89 4.54 8.77
N ILE A 46 10.20 3.39 8.75
CA ILE A 46 10.35 2.33 7.75
C ILE A 46 9.26 2.49 6.71
N VAL A 47 9.64 2.46 5.43
CA VAL A 47 8.69 2.51 4.32
C VAL A 47 8.60 1.13 3.67
N HIS A 48 7.41 0.56 3.61
CA HIS A 48 7.10 -0.61 2.78
C HIS A 48 6.38 -0.14 1.51
N VAL A 49 6.82 -0.64 0.36
CA VAL A 49 6.14 -0.40 -0.92
C VAL A 49 5.12 -1.49 -1.14
N VAL A 50 3.89 -1.11 -1.47
CA VAL A 50 2.76 -2.01 -1.64
C VAL A 50 2.30 -1.95 -3.10
N ARG A 51 2.65 -2.96 -3.88
CA ARG A 51 2.18 -3.10 -5.27
C ARG A 51 0.72 -3.49 -5.25
N ASN A 52 -0.16 -2.61 -5.74
CA ASN A 52 -1.58 -2.92 -5.85
C ASN A 52 -1.86 -3.74 -7.11
N LEU A 53 -2.03 -5.05 -6.95
CA LEU A 53 -2.19 -5.98 -8.08
C LEU A 53 -3.50 -5.80 -8.85
N PHE A 54 -4.42 -4.94 -8.37
CA PHE A 54 -5.54 -4.44 -9.17
C PHE A 54 -5.07 -3.84 -10.52
N PHE A 55 -3.89 -3.21 -10.56
CA PHE A 55 -3.35 -2.55 -11.74
C PHE A 55 -2.51 -3.46 -12.65
N GLY A 56 -2.29 -4.72 -12.28
CA GLY A 56 -1.49 -5.67 -13.05
C GLY A 56 -0.78 -6.70 -12.18
N SER A 57 -0.17 -7.69 -12.83
CA SER A 57 0.64 -8.69 -12.15
C SER A 57 1.92 -8.06 -11.57
N PRO A 58 2.65 -8.75 -10.67
CA PRO A 58 3.90 -8.23 -10.13
C PRO A 58 4.92 -7.78 -11.20
N SER A 59 4.93 -8.42 -12.37
CA SER A 59 5.82 -8.06 -13.49
C SER A 59 5.43 -6.75 -14.18
N SER A 60 4.18 -6.29 -14.03
CA SER A 60 3.74 -4.99 -14.57
C SER A 60 4.38 -3.79 -13.84
N PHE A 61 5.03 -4.01 -12.69
CA PHE A 61 5.66 -2.96 -11.88
C PHE A 61 7.14 -2.72 -12.24
N GLY A 62 7.54 -2.99 -13.49
CA GLY A 62 8.93 -2.90 -13.95
C GLY A 62 9.61 -1.55 -13.67
N LEU A 63 8.86 -0.43 -13.73
CA LEU A 63 9.39 0.89 -13.39
C LEU A 63 9.88 0.98 -11.94
N PHE A 64 9.16 0.37 -11.00
CA PHE A 64 9.57 0.33 -9.60
C PHE A 64 10.70 -0.69 -9.39
N GLU A 65 10.58 -1.87 -9.99
CA GLU A 65 11.57 -2.95 -9.86
C GLU A 65 12.98 -2.54 -10.30
N GLN A 66 13.07 -1.69 -11.34
CA GLN A 66 14.33 -1.19 -11.89
C GLN A 66 14.80 0.13 -11.24
N SER A 67 14.03 0.67 -10.29
CA SER A 67 14.30 1.99 -9.72
C SER A 67 15.40 1.97 -8.65
N LYS A 68 16.11 3.09 -8.50
CA LYS A 68 17.07 3.28 -7.38
C LYS A 68 16.35 3.33 -6.02
N ILE A 69 15.17 3.96 -5.97
CA ILE A 69 14.39 4.12 -4.73
C ILE A 69 13.98 2.78 -4.13
N LYS A 70 13.75 1.72 -4.94
CA LYS A 70 13.54 0.36 -4.41
C LYS A 70 14.73 -0.10 -3.55
N LYS A 71 15.94 0.03 -4.08
CA LYS A 71 17.17 -0.37 -3.36
C LYS A 71 17.36 0.43 -2.07
N GLU A 72 17.09 1.73 -2.11
CA GLU A 72 17.15 2.62 -0.95
C GLU A 72 16.15 2.18 0.13
N ILE A 73 14.93 1.85 -0.26
CA ILE A 73 13.88 1.37 0.65
C ILE A 73 14.26 0.04 1.29
N GLU A 74 14.70 -0.94 0.50
CA GLU A 74 15.09 -2.26 1.00
C GLU A 74 16.32 -2.16 1.93
N SER A 75 17.29 -1.30 1.59
CA SER A 75 18.46 -1.05 2.44
C SER A 75 18.09 -0.38 3.78
N ALA A 76 16.99 0.36 3.82
CA ALA A 76 16.44 0.97 5.04
C ALA A 76 15.51 0.02 5.84
N GLY A 77 15.47 -1.28 5.49
CA GLY A 77 14.62 -2.28 6.16
C GLY A 77 13.17 -2.33 5.65
N GLY A 78 12.87 -1.55 4.61
CA GLY A 78 11.60 -1.60 3.90
C GLY A 78 11.40 -2.91 3.14
N ARG A 79 10.15 -3.20 2.78
CA ARG A 79 9.77 -4.41 2.02
C ARG A 79 8.89 -4.05 0.84
N THR A 80 8.99 -4.84 -0.23
CA THR A 80 8.04 -4.80 -1.34
C THR A 80 6.95 -5.85 -1.09
N LEU A 81 5.70 -5.42 -0.97
CA LEU A 81 4.54 -6.25 -0.70
C LEU A 81 3.62 -6.32 -1.93
N ASN A 82 2.94 -7.44 -2.10
CA ASN A 82 1.97 -7.67 -3.17
C ASN A 82 0.57 -7.64 -2.61
N PHE A 83 -0.12 -6.52 -2.76
CA PHE A 83 -1.49 -6.38 -2.31
C PHE A 83 -2.42 -7.04 -3.32
N PRO A 84 -3.23 -8.03 -2.90
CA PRO A 84 -3.99 -8.87 -3.83
C PRO A 84 -4.96 -8.03 -4.67
N ASP A 85 -5.19 -8.50 -5.89
CA ASP A 85 -6.18 -7.94 -6.78
C ASP A 85 -7.58 -8.16 -6.20
N LEU A 86 -8.45 -7.16 -6.37
CA LEU A 86 -9.86 -7.26 -6.09
C LEU A 86 -10.60 -7.21 -7.42
N ALA A 87 -11.51 -8.15 -7.67
CA ALA A 87 -12.30 -8.10 -8.90
C ALA A 87 -12.97 -6.73 -9.09
N LYS A 88 -12.85 -6.15 -10.29
CA LYS A 88 -13.31 -4.79 -10.61
C LYS A 88 -14.76 -4.52 -10.17
N ARG A 89 -15.67 -5.48 -10.40
CA ARG A 89 -17.07 -5.39 -9.97
C ARG A 89 -17.24 -5.14 -8.46
N VAL A 90 -16.38 -5.73 -7.64
CA VAL A 90 -16.42 -5.59 -6.18
C VAL A 90 -15.78 -4.26 -5.77
N ALA A 91 -14.67 -3.87 -6.40
CA ALA A 91 -14.06 -2.56 -6.19
C ALA A 91 -15.02 -1.40 -6.55
N ASP A 92 -15.72 -1.51 -7.68
CA ASP A 92 -16.73 -0.55 -8.14
C ASP A 92 -17.90 -0.46 -7.14
N ASP A 93 -18.35 -1.60 -6.59
CA ASP A 93 -19.37 -1.65 -5.55
C ASP A 93 -18.92 -0.93 -4.28
N LEU A 94 -17.71 -1.23 -3.78
CA LEU A 94 -17.16 -0.58 -2.58
C LEU A 94 -17.08 0.94 -2.75
N TYR A 95 -16.61 1.40 -3.91
CA TYR A 95 -16.46 2.82 -4.21
C TYR A 95 -17.81 3.52 -4.39
N THR A 96 -18.64 3.02 -5.31
CA THR A 96 -19.89 3.67 -5.71
C THR A 96 -20.92 3.66 -4.58
N LYS A 97 -21.03 2.55 -3.85
CA LYS A 97 -21.97 2.40 -2.73
C LYS A 97 -21.38 2.84 -1.39
N ARG A 98 -20.11 3.29 -1.36
CA ARG A 98 -19.37 3.72 -0.17
C ARG A 98 -19.44 2.69 0.97
N LEU A 99 -19.29 1.41 0.62
CA LEU A 99 -19.41 0.33 1.58
C LEU A 99 -18.09 0.14 2.31
N SER A 100 -18.15 0.02 3.63
CA SER A 100 -17.03 -0.53 4.41
C SER A 100 -16.87 -2.02 4.11
N ILE A 101 -15.69 -2.58 4.37
CA ILE A 101 -15.45 -4.02 4.17
C ILE A 101 -16.43 -4.87 4.99
N THR A 102 -16.75 -4.45 6.22
CA THR A 102 -17.73 -5.13 7.08
C THR A 102 -19.13 -5.10 6.47
N ARG A 103 -19.58 -3.93 5.98
CA ARG A 103 -20.90 -3.79 5.36
C ARG A 103 -20.98 -4.55 4.04
N ALA A 104 -19.95 -4.46 3.21
CA ALA A 104 -19.88 -5.19 1.94
C ALA A 104 -19.91 -6.71 2.16
N ALA A 105 -19.29 -7.22 3.23
CA ALA A 105 -19.36 -8.62 3.61
C ALA A 105 -20.77 -9.06 4.07
N ALA A 106 -21.65 -8.14 4.45
CA ALA A 106 -23.03 -8.45 4.81
C ALA A 106 -24.00 -8.26 3.63
N GLU A 107 -23.84 -7.18 2.87
CA GLU A 107 -24.83 -6.65 1.92
C GLU A 107 -24.61 -7.10 0.47
N LEU A 108 -23.38 -7.46 0.08
CA LEU A 108 -23.11 -7.81 -1.32
C LEU A 108 -23.71 -9.16 -1.71
N PRO A 109 -24.11 -9.33 -3.00
CA PRO A 109 -24.50 -10.63 -3.53
C PRO A 109 -23.42 -11.70 -3.25
N ILE A 110 -23.84 -12.95 -3.09
CA ILE A 110 -22.95 -14.02 -2.62
C ILE A 110 -21.65 -14.14 -3.43
N GLY A 111 -21.72 -14.00 -4.75
CA GLY A 111 -20.53 -14.04 -5.61
C GLY A 111 -19.58 -12.83 -5.46
N ASN A 112 -20.08 -11.65 -5.07
CA ASN A 112 -19.24 -10.48 -4.77
C ASN A 112 -18.67 -10.60 -3.34
N ARG A 113 -19.47 -11.12 -2.40
CA ARG A 113 -19.07 -11.37 -1.02
C ARG A 113 -17.95 -12.41 -0.91
N VAL A 114 -18.04 -13.53 -1.61
CA VAL A 114 -16.99 -14.57 -1.60
C VAL A 114 -15.66 -14.00 -2.10
N GLU A 115 -15.70 -13.23 -3.19
CA GLU A 115 -14.51 -12.58 -3.74
C GLU A 115 -13.90 -11.54 -2.77
N LEU A 116 -14.74 -10.73 -2.13
CA LEU A 116 -14.30 -9.79 -1.09
C LEU A 116 -13.60 -10.51 0.07
N LEU A 117 -14.16 -11.63 0.53
CA LEU A 117 -13.61 -12.39 1.65
C LEU A 117 -12.29 -13.09 1.28
N ARG A 118 -12.18 -13.65 0.06
CA ARG A 118 -10.91 -14.17 -0.49
C ARG A 118 -9.85 -13.06 -0.50
N TRP A 119 -10.17 -11.91 -1.09
CA TRP A 119 -9.26 -10.77 -1.15
C TRP A 119 -8.81 -10.34 0.24
N ARG A 120 -9.73 -10.24 1.21
CA ARG A 120 -9.42 -9.89 2.60
C ARG A 120 -8.48 -10.91 3.25
N GLN A 121 -8.70 -12.21 3.04
CA GLN A 121 -7.82 -13.26 3.55
C GLN A 121 -6.41 -13.16 2.97
N LEU A 122 -6.28 -12.92 1.67
CA LEU A 122 -4.98 -12.74 1.01
C LEU A 122 -4.25 -11.47 1.49
N ALA A 123 -4.98 -10.38 1.71
CA ALA A 123 -4.42 -9.16 2.27
C ALA A 123 -3.86 -9.41 3.69
N HIS A 124 -4.58 -10.16 4.53
CA HIS A 124 -4.07 -10.57 5.84
C HIS A 124 -2.86 -11.51 5.75
N ALA A 125 -2.87 -12.45 4.80
CA ALA A 125 -1.74 -13.35 4.58
C ALA A 125 -0.48 -12.58 4.18
N MET A 126 -0.60 -11.61 3.27
CA MET A 126 0.50 -10.74 2.85
C MET A 126 1.18 -10.03 4.04
N PHE A 127 0.41 -9.41 4.94
CA PHE A 127 0.99 -8.75 6.12
C PHE A 127 1.65 -9.77 7.07
N ARG A 128 0.99 -10.90 7.32
CA ARG A 128 1.51 -11.96 8.18
C ARG A 128 2.84 -12.53 7.68
N GLU A 129 2.94 -12.82 6.38
CA GLU A 129 4.16 -13.32 5.73
C GLU A 129 5.28 -12.28 5.78
N ALA A 130 4.92 -10.99 5.73
CA ALA A 130 5.86 -9.89 5.93
C ALA A 130 6.25 -9.68 7.40
N GLY A 131 5.65 -10.38 8.36
CA GLY A 131 5.88 -10.14 9.79
C GLY A 131 5.43 -8.75 10.24
N LEU A 132 4.36 -8.22 9.62
CA LEU A 132 3.78 -6.89 9.85
C LEU A 132 2.36 -6.98 10.39
#